data_AF-A0AAJ3NZV0-F1
#
_entry.id   AF-A0AAJ3NZV0-F1
#
_cell.length_a   1.000
_cell.length_b   1.000
_cell.length_c   1.000
_cell.angle_alpha   90.00
_cell.angle_beta   90.00
_cell.angle_gamma   90.00
#
_symmetry.space_group_name_H-M   'P 1'
#
loop_
_entity.id
_entity.type
_entity.pdbx_description
1 polymer ?
#
loop_
_entity_poly.entity_id
_entity_poly.type
_entity_poly.pdbx_seq_one_letter_code
_entity_poly.pdbx_strand_id
1 'polypeptide(L)'
;MVEHDITPEVTISKTQRRYKVGYVSARHEDRTTGIARYYSQHPSLNLKSDWLKEAGFDTGRGVTVKISEGCLTIIADSDEVQELREELYQVKQSVKVMRDGMFSVLNES
;
A
#
# COMPACT_ATOMS: atom_id res chain seq x y z
N MET A 1 28.21 21.78 26.22
CA MET A 1 27.04 22.37 25.56
C MET A 1 26.77 21.50 24.34
N VAL A 2 25.77 20.62 24.43
CA VAL A 2 25.36 19.76 23.31
C VAL A 2 24.04 20.36 22.85
N GLU A 3 24.05 20.95 21.65
CA GLU A 3 22.82 21.35 20.99
C GLU A 3 22.06 20.08 20.63
N HIS A 4 20.90 19.91 21.25
CA HIS A 4 19.92 18.96 20.76
C HIS A 4 19.20 19.63 19.60
N ASP A 5 19.50 19.13 18.39
CA ASP A 5 18.84 19.50 17.15
C ASP A 5 17.35 19.14 17.29
N ILE A 6 16.51 20.15 17.46
CA ILE A 6 15.07 19.97 17.64
C ILE A 6 14.51 19.70 16.25
N THR A 7 14.33 18.42 15.91
CA THR A 7 13.61 18.02 14.70
C THR A 7 12.29 18.80 14.61
N PRO A 8 11.99 19.50 13.50
CA PRO A 8 10.82 20.36 13.42
C PRO A 8 9.56 19.51 13.62
N GLU A 9 8.79 19.88 14.64
CA GLU A 9 7.46 19.31 14.88
C GLU A 9 6.59 19.60 13.65
N VAL A 10 6.26 18.54 12.89
CA VAL A 10 5.43 18.66 11.69
C VAL A 10 4.05 19.16 12.13
N THR A 11 3.81 20.45 11.91
CA THR A 11 2.57 21.09 12.34
C THR A 11 1.48 20.76 11.32
N ILE A 12 0.63 19.78 11.64
CA ILE A 12 -0.48 19.38 10.76
C ILE A 12 -1.47 20.53 10.65
N SER A 13 -1.56 21.12 9.45
CA SER A 13 -2.34 22.35 9.20
C SER A 13 -3.84 22.21 9.47
N LYS A 14 -4.39 20.99 9.33
CA LYS A 14 -5.78 20.62 9.67
C LYS A 14 -5.85 19.16 10.08
N THR A 15 -6.46 18.90 11.24
CA THR A 15 -6.59 17.54 11.81
C THR A 15 -7.82 16.79 11.32
N GLN A 16 -8.81 17.48 10.73
CA GLN A 16 -10.06 16.88 10.26
C GLN A 16 -10.43 17.36 8.85
N ARG A 17 -10.91 16.42 8.01
CA ARG A 17 -11.41 16.67 6.65
C ARG A 17 -12.66 15.85 6.40
N ARG A 18 -13.66 16.42 5.71
CA ARG A 18 -14.93 15.75 5.39
C ARG A 18 -14.90 15.23 3.96
N TYR A 19 -15.03 13.92 3.79
CA TYR A 19 -15.10 13.25 2.50
C TYR A 19 -16.47 12.60 2.31
N LYS A 20 -16.79 12.26 1.06
CA LYS A 20 -17.94 11.41 0.71
C LYS A 20 -17.41 10.14 0.07
N VAL A 21 -18.02 9.01 0.43
CA VAL A 21 -17.76 7.73 -0.24
C VAL A 21 -18.30 7.82 -1.66
N GLY A 22 -17.43 7.57 -2.64
CA GLY A 22 -17.80 7.43 -4.04
C GLY A 22 -17.88 5.96 -4.44
N TYR A 23 -17.87 5.70 -5.74
CA TYR A 23 -17.76 4.35 -6.28
C TYR A 23 -16.71 4.29 -7.39
N VAL A 24 -16.11 3.12 -7.57
CA VAL A 24 -15.28 2.78 -8.73
C VAL A 24 -15.99 1.71 -9.55
N SER A 25 -15.99 1.86 -10.88
CA SER A 25 -16.50 0.85 -11.80
C SER A 25 -15.38 -0.07 -12.24
N ALA A 26 -15.59 -1.38 -12.14
CA ALA A 26 -14.71 -2.39 -12.71
C ALA A 26 -15.38 -3.01 -13.93
N ARG A 27 -14.67 -2.99 -15.07
CA ARG A 27 -15.11 -3.61 -16.31
C ARG A 27 -14.68 -5.08 -16.30
N HIS A 28 -15.64 -5.98 -16.51
CA HIS A 28 -15.37 -7.41 -16.64
C HIS A 28 -15.44 -7.78 -18.12
N GLU A 29 -14.31 -8.14 -18.69
CA GLU A 29 -14.20 -8.49 -20.09
C GLU A 29 -13.96 -9.98 -20.30
N ASP A 30 -14.50 -10.48 -21.41
CA ASP A 30 -14.16 -11.80 -21.91
C ASP A 30 -12.72 -11.79 -22.43
N ARG A 31 -11.85 -12.61 -21.86
CA ARG A 31 -10.42 -12.66 -22.22
C ARG A 31 -10.19 -13.07 -23.69
N THR A 32 -11.12 -13.80 -24.29
CA THR A 32 -11.00 -14.29 -25.67
C THR A 32 -11.50 -13.25 -26.67
N THR A 33 -12.61 -12.56 -26.37
CA THR A 33 -13.25 -11.63 -27.30
C THR A 33 -12.97 -10.15 -27.02
N GLY A 34 -12.46 -9.80 -25.82
CA GLY A 34 -12.24 -8.42 -25.37
C GLY A 34 -13.54 -7.63 -25.09
N ILE A 35 -14.70 -8.28 -25.23
CA ILE A 35 -16.00 -7.63 -25.07
C ILE A 35 -16.35 -7.56 -23.58
N ALA A 36 -16.84 -6.39 -23.14
CA ALA A 36 -17.34 -6.22 -21.77
C ALA A 36 -18.60 -7.08 -21.56
N ARG A 37 -18.54 -8.01 -20.61
CA ARG A 37 -19.70 -8.81 -20.19
C ARG A 37 -20.61 -8.01 -19.27
N TYR A 38 -20.02 -7.28 -18.32
CA TYR A 38 -20.74 -6.39 -17.40
C TYR A 38 -19.78 -5.44 -16.67
N TYR A 39 -20.35 -4.52 -15.91
CA TYR A 39 -19.65 -3.61 -15.02
C TYR A 39 -20.08 -3.86 -13.57
N SER A 40 -19.13 -3.92 -12.64
CA SER A 40 -19.42 -3.91 -11.20
C SER A 40 -19.08 -2.55 -10.59
N GLN A 41 -19.79 -2.18 -9.53
CA GLN A 41 -19.51 -0.96 -8.76
C GLN A 41 -19.06 -1.34 -7.35
N HIS A 42 -17.99 -0.71 -6.88
CA HIS A 42 -17.45 -0.92 -5.54
C HIS A 42 -17.33 0.42 -4.81
N PRO A 43 -17.67 0.51 -3.51
CA PRO A 43 -17.49 1.73 -2.75
C PRO A 43 -16.00 2.10 -2.70
N SER A 44 -15.70 3.39 -2.83
CA SER A 44 -14.33 3.90 -2.73
C SER A 44 -14.27 5.16 -1.87
N LEU A 45 -13.25 5.22 -1.01
CA LEU A 45 -12.91 6.42 -0.25
C LEU A 45 -11.58 6.94 -0.79
N ASN A 46 -11.59 8.15 -1.34
CA ASN A 46 -10.44 8.70 -2.04
C ASN A 46 -9.79 9.82 -1.21
N LEU A 47 -8.71 9.49 -0.50
CA LEU A 47 -7.90 10.44 0.26
C LEU A 47 -6.77 10.94 -0.64
N LYS A 48 -6.73 12.25 -0.88
CA LYS A 48 -5.71 12.92 -1.72
C LYS A 48 -5.38 14.28 -1.12
N SER A 49 -4.19 14.80 -1.46
CA SER A 49 -3.57 16.10 -1.07
C SER A 49 -2.37 15.94 -0.12
N ASP A 50 -1.51 16.97 -0.10
CA ASP A 50 -0.21 17.04 0.58
C ASP A 50 -0.29 16.80 2.09
N TRP A 51 -1.46 16.98 2.70
CA TRP A 51 -1.68 16.68 4.12
C TRP A 51 -1.47 15.21 4.48
N LEU A 52 -1.56 14.29 3.51
CA LEU A 52 -1.20 12.89 3.73
C LEU A 52 0.28 12.76 4.08
N LYS A 53 1.14 13.51 3.37
CA LYS A 53 2.57 13.57 3.65
C LYS A 53 2.84 14.19 5.02
N GLU A 54 2.15 15.29 5.37
CA GLU A 54 2.22 15.90 6.71
C GLU A 54 1.84 14.91 7.82
N ALA A 55 0.94 13.96 7.53
CA ALA A 55 0.49 12.93 8.46
C ALA A 55 1.35 11.64 8.43
N GLY A 56 2.49 11.64 7.73
CA GLY A 56 3.40 10.50 7.65
C GLY A 56 3.02 9.43 6.62
N PHE A 57 2.08 9.71 5.72
CA PHE A 57 1.72 8.83 4.60
C PHE A 57 2.53 9.20 3.35
N ASP A 58 3.85 8.99 3.41
CA ASP A 58 4.75 9.21 2.29
C ASP A 58 4.51 8.25 1.11
N THR A 59 5.00 8.63 -0.07
CA THR A 59 4.91 7.78 -1.27
C THR A 59 5.70 6.49 -1.06
N GLY A 60 5.05 5.34 -1.28
CA GLY A 60 5.66 4.02 -1.13
C GLY A 60 5.63 3.47 0.30
N ARG A 61 5.20 4.25 1.29
CA ARG A 61 5.04 3.77 2.67
C ARG A 61 3.92 2.74 2.76
N GLY A 62 4.21 1.61 3.41
CA GLY A 62 3.20 0.64 3.79
C GLY A 62 2.13 1.26 4.70
N VAL A 63 0.90 0.77 4.59
CA VAL A 63 -0.23 1.25 5.40
C VAL A 63 -1.03 0.07 5.89
N THR A 64 -1.40 0.11 7.16
CA THR A 64 -2.29 -0.84 7.80
C THR A 64 -3.67 -0.20 8.01
N VAL A 65 -4.72 -0.88 7.55
CA VAL A 65 -6.12 -0.46 7.77
C VAL A 65 -6.77 -1.42 8.76
N LYS A 66 -7.14 -0.90 9.93
CA LYS A 66 -7.96 -1.63 10.91
C LYS A 66 -9.43 -1.30 10.67
N ILE A 67 -10.25 -2.34 10.63
CA ILE A 67 -11.68 -2.25 10.31
C ILE A 67 -12.47 -2.61 11.55
N SER A 68 -13.41 -1.74 11.93
CA SER A 68 -14.45 -2.03 12.91
C SER A 68 -15.79 -1.54 12.39
N GLU A 69 -16.88 -1.89 13.06
CA GLU A 69 -18.21 -1.41 12.68
C GLU A 69 -18.23 0.13 12.66
N GLY A 70 -18.59 0.70 11.51
CA GLY A 70 -18.67 2.16 11.31
C GLY A 70 -17.34 2.93 11.29
N CYS A 71 -16.18 2.27 11.40
CA CYS A 71 -14.89 2.97 11.51
C CYS A 71 -13.76 2.27 10.74
N LEU A 72 -12.91 3.11 10.11
CA LEU A 72 -11.66 2.70 9.49
C LEU A 72 -10.53 3.48 10.17
N THR A 73 -9.58 2.76 10.77
CA THR A 73 -8.35 3.36 11.29
C THR A 73 -7.20 3.06 10.34
N ILE A 74 -6.63 4.09 9.74
CA ILE A 74 -5.54 4.00 8.77
C ILE A 74 -4.25 4.41 9.49
N ILE A 75 -3.24 3.55 9.49
CA ILE A 75 -1.98 3.74 10.21
C ILE A 75 -0.84 3.54 9.22
N ALA A 76 0.03 4.53 9.07
CA ALA A 76 1.25 4.36 8.29
C ALA A 76 2.19 3.39 9.02
N ASP A 77 2.79 2.46 8.29
CA ASP A 77 3.79 1.54 8.85
C ASP A 77 4.99 2.36 9.37
N SER A 78 5.63 1.90 10.45
CA SER A 78 6.85 2.52 10.96
C SER A 78 8.06 2.20 10.06
N ASP A 79 9.17 2.89 10.28
CA ASP A 79 10.39 2.72 9.50
C ASP A 79 10.91 1.28 9.61
N GLU A 80 10.89 0.69 10.82
CA GLU A 80 11.35 -0.68 11.07
C GLU A 80 10.46 -1.71 10.35
N VAL A 81 9.14 -1.48 10.32
CA VAL A 81 8.20 -2.36 9.62
C VAL A 81 8.41 -2.26 8.10
N GLN A 82 8.71 -1.07 7.59
CA GLN A 82 8.99 -0.84 6.18
C GLN A 82 10.28 -1.55 5.75
N GLU A 83 11.37 -1.37 6.51
CA GLU A 83 12.66 -2.05 6.26
C GLU A 83 12.50 -3.57 6.26
N LEU A 84 11.81 -4.11 7.27
CA LEU A 84 11.58 -5.55 7.36
C LEU A 84 10.75 -6.09 6.18
N ARG A 85 9.77 -5.33 5.68
CA ARG A 85 9.01 -5.70 4.48
C ARG A 85 9.89 -5.73 3.24
N GLU A 86 10.81 -4.78 3.10
CA GLU A 86 11.75 -4.70 1.99
C GLU A 86 12.74 -5.88 2.03
N GLU A 87 13.30 -6.19 3.20
CA GLU A 87 14.13 -7.38 3.41
C GLU A 87 13.39 -8.67 3.06
N LEU A 88 12.16 -8.85 3.56
CA LEU A 88 11.33 -10.00 3.25
C LEU A 88 11.05 -10.12 1.75
N TYR A 89 10.87 -9.00 1.06
CA TYR A 89 10.70 -9.00 -0.39
C TYR A 89 11.95 -9.52 -1.09
N GLN A 90 13.14 -9.04 -0.72
CA GLN A 90 14.41 -9.50 -1.29
C GLN A 90 14.63 -11.00 -1.05
N VAL A 91 14.46 -11.46 0.20
CA VAL A 91 14.59 -12.88 0.55
C VAL A 91 13.63 -13.73 -0.26
N LYS A 92 12.37 -13.30 -0.43
CA LYS A 92 11.37 -14.02 -1.22
C LYS A 92 11.76 -14.11 -2.69
N GLN A 93 12.36 -13.07 -3.27
CA GLN A 93 12.87 -13.11 -4.64
C GLN A 93 14.03 -14.09 -4.77
N SER A 94 15.00 -14.07 -3.85
CA SER A 94 16.13 -15.00 -3.86
C SER A 94 15.66 -16.46 -3.78
N VAL A 95 14.74 -16.78 -2.86
CA VAL A 95 14.17 -18.14 -2.73
C VAL A 95 13.46 -18.57 -4.01
N LYS A 96 12.73 -17.66 -4.65
CA LYS A 96 12.07 -17.94 -5.93
C LYS A 96 13.08 -18.31 -7.01
N VAL A 97 14.15 -17.52 -7.16
CA VAL A 97 15.22 -17.77 -8.14
C VAL A 97 15.89 -19.12 -7.89
N MET A 98 16.23 -19.43 -6.64
CA MET A 98 16.84 -20.71 -6.27
C MET A 98 15.94 -21.89 -6.61
N ARG A 99 14.64 -21.79 -6.29
CA ARG A 99 13.65 -22.81 -6.62
C ARG A 99 13.59 -23.04 -8.13
N ASP A 100 13.49 -21.96 -8.91
CA ASP A 100 13.35 -22.05 -10.36
C ASP A 100 14.63 -22.66 -10.99
N GLY A 101 15.82 -22.32 -10.48
CA GLY A 101 17.08 -22.94 -10.91
C GLY A 101 17.22 -24.42 -10.52
N MET A 102 16.64 -24.86 -9.40
CA MET A 102 16.64 -26.28 -9.04
C MET A 102 15.67 -27.09 -9.92
N PHE A 103 14.52 -26.51 -10.30
CA PHE A 103 13.61 -27.14 -11.27
C PHE A 103 14.25 -27.30 -12.64
N SER A 104 15.09 -26.36 -13.10
CA SER A 104 15.78 -26.52 -14.39
C SER A 104 16.80 -27.65 -14.36
N VAL A 105 17.60 -27.78 -13.29
CA VAL A 105 18.59 -28.85 -13.16
C VAL A 105 17.94 -30.25 -13.15
N LEU A 106 16.77 -30.39 -12.50
CA LEU A 106 16.06 -31.67 -12.40
C LEU A 106 15.31 -32.07 -13.67
N ASN A 107 15.01 -31.13 -14.58
CA ASN A 107 14.26 -31.39 -15.81
C ASN A 107 15.15 -31.55 -17.05
N GLU A 108 16.48 -31.43 -16.87
CA GLU A 108 17.52 -31.66 -17.88
C GLU A 108 18.27 -33.00 -17.69
N SER A 109 17.86 -33.83 -16.71
CA SER A 109 18.33 -35.21 -16.48
C SER A 109 17.26 -36.24 -16.85
#